data_AF-A0A2S4NB76-F1
#
_entry.id   AF-A0A2S4NB76-F1
#
_cell.length_a   1.000
_cell.length_b   1.000
_cell.length_c   1.000
_cell.angle_alpha   90.00
_cell.angle_beta   90.00
_cell.angle_gamma   90.00
#
_symmetry.space_group_name_H-M   'P 1'
#
loop_
_entity.id
_entity.type
_entity.pdbx_description
1 polymer ?
#
loop_
_entity_poly.entity_id
_entity_poly.type
_entity_poly.pdbx_seq_one_letter_code
_entity_poly.pdbx_strand_id
1 'polypeptide(L)'
;MLININKKYLYLSIVISIVLFILLNFFVGPTSVFGLSEFIQNKTGYFFGVEINTFDYLIISSIPMCSLILTEKRNWKNLSEILINNLIVCLSCVVSFSTGLLVLISKIGSPSNNPLFPQYLRVEPFKIYSTLFIVIGIILPFLIGKKDITKTEYKIEESGK
;
A
#
# COMPACT_ATOMS: atom_id res chain seq x y z
N MET A 1 19.85 11.94 1.59
CA MET A 1 18.99 11.22 2.55
C MET A 1 19.68 9.93 2.99
N LEU A 2 19.97 8.99 2.09
CA LEU A 2 20.64 7.69 2.38
C LEU A 2 22.03 7.70 3.08
N ILE A 3 22.65 8.85 3.35
CA ILE A 3 24.03 8.93 3.85
C ILE A 3 24.13 8.54 5.34
N ASN A 4 23.04 8.72 6.11
CA ASN A 4 22.99 8.41 7.55
C ASN A 4 22.46 7.00 7.88
N ILE A 5 22.08 6.21 6.86
CA ILE A 5 21.53 4.88 7.04
C ILE A 5 22.67 3.87 7.26
N ASN A 6 22.51 2.99 8.25
CA ASN A 6 23.45 1.89 8.45
C ASN A 6 23.51 1.00 7.18
N LYS A 7 24.69 0.90 6.58
CA LYS A 7 24.93 0.16 5.33
C LYS A 7 24.45 -1.29 5.41
N LYS A 8 24.57 -1.94 6.58
CA LYS A 8 24.09 -3.33 6.77
C LYS A 8 22.57 -3.44 6.52
N TYR A 9 21.78 -2.52 7.09
CA TYR A 9 20.33 -2.53 6.91
C TYR A 9 19.92 -2.09 5.52
N LEU A 10 20.67 -1.18 4.90
CA LEU A 10 20.47 -0.80 3.50
C LEU A 10 20.62 -2.01 2.56
N TYR A 11 21.73 -2.74 2.65
CA TYR A 11 21.94 -3.93 1.83
C TYR A 11 20.89 -4.99 2.10
N LEU A 12 20.53 -5.21 3.37
CA LEU A 12 19.50 -6.17 3.74
C LEU A 12 18.13 -5.81 3.10
N SER A 13 17.71 -4.54 3.20
CA SER A 13 16.46 -4.08 2.58
C SER A 13 16.47 -4.23 1.06
N ILE A 14 17.58 -3.92 0.39
CA ILE A 14 17.72 -4.11 -1.07
C ILE A 14 17.57 -5.59 -1.45
N VAL A 15 18.27 -6.48 -0.75
CA VAL A 15 18.21 -7.92 -1.02
C VAL A 15 16.80 -8.46 -0.81
N ILE A 16 16.15 -8.08 0.30
CA ILE A 16 14.77 -8.49 0.59
C ILE A 16 13.82 -7.97 -0.49
N SER A 17 13.97 -6.72 -0.93
CA SER A 17 13.18 -6.14 -2.01
C SER A 17 13.33 -6.91 -3.32
N ILE A 18 14.55 -7.26 -3.72
CA ILE A 18 14.79 -8.04 -4.95
C ILE A 18 14.16 -9.43 -4.85
N VAL A 19 14.36 -10.12 -3.72
CA VAL A 19 13.78 -11.46 -3.50
C VAL A 19 12.26 -11.41 -3.51
N LEU A 20 11.66 -10.41 -2.85
CA LEU A 20 10.22 -10.19 -2.88
C LEU A 20 9.70 -9.95 -4.29
N PHE A 21 10.39 -9.12 -5.08
CA PHE A 21 9.99 -8.85 -6.46
C PHE A 21 9.95 -10.12 -7.31
N ILE A 22 10.98 -10.96 -7.20
CA ILE A 22 11.06 -12.25 -7.90
C ILE A 22 9.94 -13.18 -7.44
N LEU A 23 9.72 -13.33 -6.13
CA LEU A 23 8.67 -14.18 -5.58
C LEU A 23 7.27 -13.73 -6.03
N LEU A 24 7.01 -12.42 -6.00
CA LEU A 24 5.73 -11.86 -6.41
C LEU A 24 5.48 -12.06 -7.91
N ASN A 25 6.49 -11.82 -8.77
CA ASN A 25 6.31 -11.97 -10.21
C ASN A 25 6.18 -13.43 -10.67
N PHE A 26 6.97 -14.35 -10.10
CA PHE A 26 7.10 -15.70 -10.65
C PHE A 26 6.28 -16.76 -9.91
N PHE A 27 5.97 -16.57 -8.62
CA PHE A 27 5.23 -17.55 -7.84
C PHE A 27 3.80 -17.10 -7.58
N VAL A 28 3.62 -15.87 -7.11
CA VAL A 28 2.32 -15.37 -6.63
C VAL A 28 1.49 -14.75 -7.75
N GLY A 29 2.10 -14.02 -8.67
CA GLY A 29 1.36 -13.23 -9.66
C GLY A 29 0.50 -14.05 -10.63
N PRO A 30 1.04 -15.08 -11.29
CA PRO A 30 0.26 -15.90 -12.22
C PRO A 30 -0.77 -16.81 -11.54
N THR A 31 -0.68 -17.06 -10.23
CA THR A 31 -1.56 -18.04 -9.55
C THR A 31 -2.61 -17.37 -8.66
N SER A 32 -2.29 -16.25 -8.01
CA SER A 32 -3.20 -15.56 -7.10
C SER A 32 -4.19 -14.63 -7.80
N VAL A 33 -3.81 -14.00 -8.91
CA VAL A 33 -4.65 -13.01 -9.61
C VAL A 33 -5.83 -13.68 -10.28
N PHE A 34 -5.58 -14.73 -11.06
CA PHE A 34 -6.65 -15.49 -11.72
C PHE A 34 -7.57 -16.19 -10.70
N GLY A 35 -7.00 -16.73 -9.62
CA GLY A 35 -7.79 -17.39 -8.57
C GLY A 35 -8.69 -16.42 -7.78
N LEU A 36 -8.19 -15.21 -7.46
CA LEU A 36 -8.97 -14.22 -6.72
C LEU A 36 -10.04 -13.56 -7.60
N SER A 37 -9.72 -13.24 -8.87
CA SER A 37 -10.71 -12.71 -9.81
C SER A 37 -11.85 -13.72 -10.05
N GLU A 38 -11.51 -14.99 -10.22
CA GLU A 38 -12.48 -16.07 -10.38
C GLU A 38 -13.33 -16.25 -9.12
N PHE A 39 -12.72 -16.21 -7.93
CA PHE A 39 -13.46 -16.30 -6.67
C PHE A 39 -14.46 -15.15 -6.49
N ILE A 40 -14.03 -13.91 -6.73
CA ILE A 40 -14.89 -12.72 -6.60
C ILE A 40 -16.01 -12.77 -7.65
N GLN A 41 -15.69 -13.14 -8.89
CA GLN A 41 -16.68 -13.28 -9.96
C GLN A 41 -17.74 -14.34 -9.61
N ASN A 42 -17.32 -15.51 -9.10
CA ASN A 42 -18.22 -16.58 -8.67
C ASN A 42 -19.14 -16.17 -7.51
N LYS A 43 -18.72 -15.23 -6.65
CA LYS A 43 -19.51 -14.77 -5.50
C LYS A 43 -20.39 -13.56 -5.78
N THR A 44 -19.96 -12.68 -6.67
CA THR A 44 -20.60 -11.37 -6.88
C THR A 44 -21.29 -11.24 -8.24
N GLY A 45 -21.01 -12.15 -9.18
CA GLY A 45 -21.46 -12.06 -10.57
C GLY A 45 -20.80 -10.91 -11.37
N TYR A 46 -19.91 -10.14 -10.75
CA TYR A 46 -19.15 -9.07 -11.39
C TYR A 46 -17.84 -9.61 -11.95
N PHE A 47 -17.59 -9.37 -13.23
CA PHE A 47 -16.26 -9.55 -13.80
C PHE A 47 -15.35 -8.45 -13.25
N PHE A 48 -14.47 -8.84 -12.33
CA PHE A 48 -13.43 -7.96 -11.82
C PHE A 48 -12.18 -8.15 -12.69
N GLY A 49 -12.01 -7.24 -13.66
CA GLY A 49 -10.77 -7.08 -14.41
C GLY A 49 -9.67 -6.48 -13.52
N VAL A 50 -9.30 -7.15 -12.43
CA VAL A 50 -8.15 -6.77 -11.61
C VAL A 50 -6.91 -7.24 -12.35
N GLU A 51 -6.45 -6.43 -13.30
CA GLU A 51 -5.09 -6.55 -13.83
C GLU A 51 -4.14 -6.09 -12.73
N ILE A 52 -3.48 -7.04 -12.06
CA ILE A 52 -2.29 -6.69 -11.27
C ILE A 52 -1.16 -6.49 -12.27
N ASN A 53 -0.62 -5.28 -12.27
CA ASN A 53 0.48 -4.92 -13.17
C ASN A 53 1.81 -5.35 -12.54
N THR A 54 2.82 -5.69 -13.35
CA THR A 54 4.20 -5.88 -12.88
C THR A 54 4.70 -4.71 -12.03
N PHE A 55 4.21 -3.49 -12.32
CA PHE A 55 4.45 -2.30 -11.51
C PHE A 55 3.94 -2.42 -10.07
N ASP A 56 2.83 -3.11 -9.83
CA ASP A 56 2.30 -3.31 -8.47
C ASP A 56 3.27 -4.16 -7.65
N TYR A 57 3.82 -5.22 -8.24
CA TYR A 57 4.83 -6.04 -7.59
C TYR A 57 6.12 -5.27 -7.34
N LEU A 58 6.53 -4.41 -8.28
CA LEU A 58 7.70 -3.55 -8.09
C LEU A 58 7.49 -2.61 -6.89
N ILE A 59 6.33 -1.96 -6.81
CA ILE A 59 6.02 -1.04 -5.72
C ILE A 59 5.90 -1.77 -4.38
N ILE A 60 5.19 -2.90 -4.31
CA ILE A 60 5.08 -3.70 -3.08
C ILE A 60 6.46 -4.21 -2.65
N SER A 61 7.28 -4.66 -3.58
CA SER A 61 8.64 -5.12 -3.28
C SER A 61 9.55 -4.01 -2.76
N SER A 62 9.22 -2.73 -3.02
CA SER A 62 9.96 -1.58 -2.51
C SER A 62 9.63 -1.20 -1.06
N ILE A 63 8.61 -1.81 -0.45
CA ILE A 63 8.19 -1.53 0.94
C ILE A 63 9.36 -1.61 1.96
N PRO A 64 10.26 -2.63 1.93
CA PRO A 64 11.42 -2.68 2.82
C PRO A 64 12.34 -1.46 2.72
N MET A 65 12.47 -0.89 1.53
CA MET A 65 13.25 0.34 1.30
C MET A 65 12.50 1.57 1.80
N CYS A 66 11.20 1.68 1.52
CA CYS A 66 10.36 2.77 2.04
C CYS A 66 10.32 2.78 3.57
N SER A 67 10.17 1.62 4.21
CA SER A 67 10.21 1.48 5.66
C SER A 67 11.55 1.92 6.26
N LEU A 68 12.67 1.58 5.60
CA LEU A 68 13.99 2.00 6.06
C LEU A 68 14.14 3.53 6.04
N ILE A 69 13.67 4.19 4.97
CA ILE A 69 13.63 5.66 4.84
C ILE A 69 12.71 6.26 5.91
N LEU A 70 11.55 5.64 6.18
CA LEU A 70 10.63 6.08 7.22
C LEU A 70 11.26 5.97 8.62
N THR A 71 12.02 4.90 8.86
CA THR A 71 12.71 4.64 10.12
C THR A 71 13.81 5.67 10.36
N GLU A 72 14.61 5.98 9.32
CA GLU A 72 15.60 7.06 9.37
C GLU A 72 14.94 8.40 9.69
N LYS A 73 13.82 8.74 9.03
CA LYS A 73 13.06 9.97 9.27
C LYS A 73 12.56 10.08 10.72
N ARG A 74 12.36 8.95 11.40
CA ARG A 74 11.91 8.87 12.81
C ARG A 74 13.07 8.79 13.82
N ASN A 75 14.32 8.85 13.37
CA ASN A 75 15.54 8.69 14.19
C ASN A 75 15.62 7.36 14.95
N TRP A 76 14.93 6.35 14.44
CA TRP A 76 14.87 5.00 14.97
C TRP A 76 16.05 4.19 14.40
N LYS A 77 16.70 3.36 15.22
CA LYS A 77 17.95 2.66 14.85
C LYS A 77 17.89 1.15 15.07
N ASN A 78 16.84 0.65 15.72
CA ASN A 78 16.72 -0.74 16.08
C ASN A 78 16.07 -1.57 14.96
N LEU A 79 16.46 -2.84 14.85
CA LEU A 79 15.86 -3.75 13.87
C LEU A 79 14.36 -3.98 14.12
N SER A 80 13.94 -4.02 15.39
CA SER A 80 12.52 -4.11 15.79
C SER A 80 11.70 -2.94 15.22
N GLU A 81 12.24 -1.73 15.26
CA GLU A 81 11.60 -0.52 14.74
C GLU A 81 11.43 -0.57 13.21
N ILE A 82 12.42 -1.11 12.49
CA ILE A 82 12.35 -1.34 11.04
C ILE A 82 11.23 -2.33 10.70
N LEU A 83 11.09 -3.41 11.48
CA LEU A 83 10.01 -4.40 11.30
C LEU A 83 8.63 -3.79 11.58
N ILE A 84 8.50 -2.99 12.64
CA ILE A 84 7.26 -2.26 12.95
C ILE A 84 6.91 -1.30 11.81
N ASN A 85 7.87 -0.54 11.29
CA ASN A 85 7.62 0.37 10.18
C ASN A 85 7.26 -0.37 8.88
N ASN A 86 7.83 -1.56 8.64
CA ASN A 86 7.40 -2.42 7.52
C ASN A 86 5.93 -2.82 7.68
N LEU A 87 5.53 -3.25 8.87
CA LEU A 87 4.16 -3.61 9.17
C LEU A 87 3.21 -2.42 8.98
N ILE A 88 3.59 -1.23 9.45
CA ILE A 88 2.81 0.00 9.28
C ILE A 88 2.61 0.33 7.80
N VAL A 89 3.66 0.28 6.98
CA VAL A 89 3.57 0.56 5.54
C VAL A 89 2.68 -0.49 4.85
N CYS A 90 2.85 -1.77 5.16
CA CYS A 90 2.00 -2.85 4.63
C CYS A 90 0.51 -2.65 4.99
N LEU A 91 0.21 -2.42 6.27
CA LEU A 91 -1.17 -2.19 6.73
C LEU A 91 -1.78 -0.96 6.07
N SER A 92 -1.00 0.11 5.92
CA SER A 92 -1.43 1.32 5.22
C SER A 92 -1.79 1.05 3.75
N CYS A 93 -1.01 0.22 3.06
CA CYS A 93 -1.33 -0.24 1.69
C CYS A 93 -2.64 -1.03 1.64
N VAL A 94 -2.84 -1.98 2.56
CA VAL A 94 -4.07 -2.78 2.64
C VAL A 94 -5.29 -1.89 2.89
N VAL A 95 -5.20 -0.96 3.84
CA VAL A 95 -6.29 -0.03 4.16
C VAL A 95 -6.59 0.90 2.98
N SER A 96 -5.57 1.50 2.35
CA SER A 96 -5.74 2.37 1.19
C SER A 96 -6.40 1.62 0.01
N PHE A 97 -5.93 0.41 -0.29
CA PHE A 97 -6.50 -0.40 -1.35
C PHE A 97 -7.96 -0.80 -1.07
N SER A 98 -8.25 -1.22 0.17
CA SER A 98 -9.59 -1.64 0.58
C SER A 98 -10.59 -0.48 0.60
N THR A 99 -10.15 0.69 1.07
CA THR A 99 -10.99 1.90 1.08
C THR A 99 -11.28 2.39 -0.34
N GLY A 100 -10.29 2.41 -1.22
CA GLY A 100 -10.51 2.67 -2.64
C GLY A 100 -11.51 1.68 -3.25
N LEU A 101 -11.42 0.40 -2.88
CA LEU A 101 -12.25 -0.66 -3.46
C LEU A 101 -13.69 -0.51 -2.99
N LEU A 102 -13.88 -0.17 -1.71
CA LEU A 102 -15.18 0.13 -1.14
C LEU A 102 -15.81 1.35 -1.82
N VAL A 103 -15.05 2.42 -2.05
CA VAL A 103 -15.55 3.61 -2.77
C VAL A 103 -15.93 3.25 -4.21
N LEU A 104 -15.12 2.44 -4.89
CA LEU A 104 -15.39 1.97 -6.24
C LEU A 104 -16.72 1.21 -6.26
N ILE A 105 -16.88 0.19 -5.41
CA ILE A 105 -18.10 -0.64 -5.36
C ILE A 105 -19.34 0.18 -4.94
N SER A 106 -19.21 1.06 -3.94
CA SER A 106 -20.36 1.76 -3.34
C SER A 106 -20.81 3.01 -4.08
N LYS A 107 -19.90 3.74 -4.76
CA LYS A 107 -20.20 5.04 -5.38
C LYS A 107 -20.08 5.05 -6.90
N ILE A 108 -19.15 4.27 -7.47
CA ILE A 108 -18.84 4.32 -8.91
C ILE A 108 -19.46 3.12 -9.65
N GLY A 109 -19.32 1.92 -9.09
CA GLY A 109 -19.84 0.66 -9.59
C GLY A 109 -21.18 0.24 -8.99
N SER A 110 -21.77 1.09 -8.13
CA SER A 110 -23.12 0.86 -7.61
C SER A 110 -24.11 0.83 -8.77
N PRO A 111 -24.93 -0.22 -8.91
CA PRO A 111 -25.88 -0.32 -9.99
C PRO A 111 -26.88 0.83 -9.87
N SER A 112 -26.83 1.79 -10.80
CA SER A 112 -28.05 2.53 -11.09
C SER A 112 -29.06 1.48 -11.55
N ASN A 113 -30.25 1.43 -10.95
CA ASN A 113 -31.39 0.63 -11.42
C ASN A 113 -31.93 1.17 -12.77
N ASN A 114 -31.05 1.69 -13.62
CA ASN A 114 -31.40 2.22 -14.93
C ASN A 114 -31.29 1.07 -15.94
N PRO A 115 -32.42 0.56 -16.45
CA PRO A 115 -32.45 -0.58 -17.39
C PRO A 115 -31.82 -0.25 -18.76
N LEU A 116 -31.49 1.03 -19.01
CA LEU A 116 -30.87 1.48 -20.25
C LEU A 116 -29.33 1.41 -20.24
N PHE A 117 -28.70 1.10 -19.11
CA PHE A 117 -27.23 1.00 -19.00
C PHE A 117 -26.78 -0.48 -18.93
N PRO A 118 -26.21 -1.02 -20.01
CA PRO A 118 -25.82 -2.43 -20.07
C PRO A 118 -24.76 -2.78 -19.02
N GLN A 119 -24.91 -3.94 -18.39
CA GLN A 119 -24.05 -4.37 -17.28
C GLN A 119 -22.57 -4.52 -17.68
N TYR A 120 -22.27 -4.80 -18.95
CA TYR A 120 -20.92 -4.93 -19.49
C TYR A 120 -20.21 -3.59 -19.76
N LEU A 121 -20.94 -2.46 -19.79
CA LEU A 121 -20.37 -1.11 -19.88
C LEU A 121 -20.07 -0.52 -18.49
N ARG A 122 -20.31 -1.27 -17.42
CA ARG A 122 -19.99 -0.89 -16.03
C ARG A 122 -18.49 -1.08 -15.83
N VAL A 123 -17.81 -0.04 -16.30
CA VAL A 123 -16.38 0.24 -16.38
C VAL A 123 -15.49 -0.63 -15.49
N GLU A 124 -14.52 -1.29 -16.13
CA GLU A 124 -13.32 -1.79 -15.48
C GLU A 124 -12.73 -0.71 -14.56
N PRO A 125 -12.29 -1.05 -13.35
CA PRO A 125 -11.45 -0.14 -12.59
C PRO A 125 -10.26 0.20 -13.50
N PHE A 126 -10.06 1.49 -13.78
CA PHE A 126 -8.97 2.01 -14.60
C PHE A 126 -7.69 1.20 -14.35
N LYS A 127 -6.98 0.75 -15.40
CA LYS A 127 -5.85 -0.22 -15.31
C LYS A 127 -4.74 0.11 -14.30
N ILE A 128 -4.70 1.34 -13.78
CA ILE A 128 -3.69 1.86 -12.84
C ILE A 128 -4.25 1.94 -11.39
N TYR A 129 -5.50 1.52 -11.17
CA TYR A 129 -6.19 1.61 -9.89
C TYR A 129 -5.37 1.00 -8.73
N SER A 130 -4.94 -0.24 -8.87
CA SER A 130 -4.14 -0.95 -7.86
C SER A 130 -2.87 -0.19 -7.53
N THR A 131 -2.11 0.17 -8.56
CA THR A 131 -0.86 0.92 -8.48
C THR A 131 -1.05 2.22 -7.70
N LEU A 132 -2.09 2.99 -8.05
CA LEU A 132 -2.36 4.29 -7.44
C LEU A 132 -2.64 4.16 -5.94
N PHE A 133 -3.53 3.24 -5.54
CA PHE A 133 -3.89 3.09 -4.13
C PHE A 133 -2.78 2.46 -3.29
N ILE A 134 -1.91 1.62 -3.87
CA ILE A 134 -0.69 1.14 -3.21
C ILE A 134 0.27 2.31 -2.97
N VAL A 135 0.49 3.19 -3.95
CA VAL A 135 1.35 4.37 -3.79
C VAL A 135 0.83 5.30 -2.68
N ILE A 136 -0.49 5.55 -2.65
CA ILE A 136 -1.11 6.32 -1.55
C ILE A 136 -0.84 5.65 -0.21
N GLY A 137 -1.00 4.33 -0.14
CA GLY A 137 -0.72 3.52 1.04
C GLY A 137 0.73 3.63 1.52
N ILE A 138 1.71 3.71 0.62
CA ILE A 138 3.12 3.90 0.96
C ILE A 138 3.38 5.30 1.50
N ILE A 139 2.73 6.33 0.94
CA ILE A 139 2.95 7.74 1.32
C ILE A 139 2.33 8.06 2.70
N LEU A 140 1.18 7.46 3.02
CA LEU A 140 0.39 7.80 4.22
C LEU A 140 1.21 7.79 5.54
N PRO A 141 2.05 6.79 5.84
CA PRO A 141 2.84 6.75 7.08
C PRO A 141 3.89 7.87 7.18
N PHE A 142 4.35 8.41 6.04
CA PHE A 142 5.28 9.54 5.99
C PHE A 142 4.61 10.88 6.32
N LEU A 143 3.28 10.98 6.12
CA LEU A 143 2.48 12.16 6.44
C LEU A 143 2.05 12.20 7.91
N ILE A 144 1.72 11.05 8.49
CA ILE A 144 1.21 10.95 9.86
C ILE A 144 2.32 11.16 10.90
N GLY A 145 3.58 10.80 10.59
CA GLY A 145 4.68 10.71 11.54
C GLY A 145 5.37 12.02 12.00
N LYS A 146 4.69 13.17 12.13
CA LYS A 146 5.35 14.40 12.63
C LYS A 146 4.54 15.26 13.60
N LYS A 147 3.31 14.90 13.97
CA LYS A 147 2.42 15.81 14.72
C LYS A 147 2.47 15.71 16.26
N ASP A 148 3.02 14.66 16.83
CA ASP A 148 2.85 14.41 18.28
C ASP A 148 3.96 14.94 19.18
N ILE A 149 5.08 15.43 18.64
CA ILE A 149 6.19 15.95 19.46
C ILE A 149 6.09 17.47 19.63
N THR A 150 5.80 18.22 18.56
CA THR A 150 5.70 19.69 18.62
C THR A 150 4.51 20.20 19.42
N LYS A 151 3.42 19.41 19.55
CA LYS A 151 2.25 19.81 20.33
C LYS A 151 2.39 19.55 21.84
N THR A 152 3.28 18.64 22.21
CA THR A 152 3.51 18.25 23.61
C THR A 152 4.53 19.18 24.26
N GLU A 153 5.55 19.61 23.52
CA GLU A 153 6.53 20.62 23.99
C GLU A 153 5.85 21.98 24.27
N TYR A 154 4.97 22.46 23.38
CA TYR A 154 4.23 23.72 23.60
C TYR A 154 3.29 23.68 24.81
N LYS A 155 2.65 22.53 25.09
CA LYS A 155 1.77 22.41 26.25
C LYS A 155 2.51 22.35 27.58
N ILE A 156 3.72 21.78 27.59
CA ILE A 156 4.53 21.69 28.82
C ILE A 156 5.11 23.08 29.16
N GLU A 157 5.53 23.88 28.16
CA GLU A 157 5.98 25.26 28.39
C GLU A 157 4.87 26.22 28.83
N GLU A 158 3.62 26.03 28.39
CA GLU A 158 2.48 26.85 28.85
C GLU A 158 1.95 26.44 30.24
N SER A 159 2.09 25.16 30.64
CA SER A 159 1.68 24.70 31.97
C SER A 159 2.73 24.93 33.08
N GLY A 160 3.96 25.31 32.69
CA GLY A 160 5.09 25.55 33.57
C GLY A 160 5.43 27.04 33.78
N LYS A 161 4.57 27.96 33.31
CA LYS A 161 4.66 29.41 33.55
C LYS A 161 3.52 29.89 34.44
#